data_AF-A0A254QHF1-F1
#
_entry.id   AF-A0A254QHF1-F1
#
_cell.length_a   1.000
_cell.length_b   1.000
_cell.length_c   1.000
_cell.angle_alpha   90.00
_cell.angle_beta   90.00
_cell.angle_gamma   90.00
#
_symmetry.space_group_name_H-M   'P 1'
#
loop_
_entity.id
_entity.type
_entity.pdbx_description
1 polymer ?
#
loop_
_entity_poly.entity_id
_entity_poly.type
_entity_poly.pdbx_seq_one_letter_code
_entity_poly.pdbx_strand_id
1 'polypeptide(L)'
;MTLARIVYSIAIFIGSALLFLIQPMAAKLLLPTFGGSPAVWTSAMLFFQVALLGGYAYAHYSNRLLDPARQRFVHLFLLVGAVVTLPFAVKVPENATTGYPPLLVFLMLATTVGLSYFAISAGSPTLQRWFATTADPAAKDPYFLYAISNVGSMVGLFAYPFYIERHFKLGEQANLFRLGFIVMMVAMIIASVFIKSQPREETQPLEKLDRKRLLRWILIAAAPSSLLLGVTNTISSNIAPIPLIWV
;
A
#
# COMPACT_ATOMS: atom_id res chain seq x y z
N MET A 1 6.81 -2.71 26.76
CA MET A 1 6.44 -1.77 25.67
C MET A 1 5.27 -0.93 26.16
N THR A 2 5.20 0.37 25.82
CA THR A 2 4.00 1.16 26.15
C THR A 2 2.81 0.69 25.30
N LEU A 3 1.59 1.00 25.74
CA LEU A 3 0.38 0.69 24.97
C LEU A 3 0.40 1.36 23.58
N ALA A 4 0.85 2.62 23.50
CA ALA A 4 1.00 3.32 22.23
C ALA A 4 1.93 2.54 21.28
N ARG A 5 3.09 2.10 21.76
CA ARG A 5 4.03 1.32 20.93
C ARG A 5 3.41 0.05 20.38
N ILE A 6 2.64 -0.69 21.19
CA ILE A 6 1.98 -1.92 20.77
C ILE A 6 0.95 -1.64 19.68
N VAL A 7 0.06 -0.66 19.90
CA VAL A 7 -1.01 -0.32 18.94
C VAL A 7 -0.44 0.12 17.60
N TYR A 8 0.58 0.98 17.59
CA TYR A 8 1.24 1.44 16.37
C TYR A 8 1.96 0.30 15.63
N SER A 9 2.61 -0.60 16.38
CA SER A 9 3.28 -1.77 15.82
C SER A 9 2.28 -2.69 15.12
N ILE A 10 1.13 -2.96 15.76
CA ILE A 10 0.06 -3.78 15.20
C ILE A 10 -0.52 -3.12 13.95
N ALA A 11 -0.86 -1.83 14.01
CA ALA A 11 -1.44 -1.11 12.89
C ALA A 11 -0.52 -1.11 11.65
N ILE A 12 0.77 -0.82 11.84
CA ILE A 12 1.75 -0.83 10.75
C ILE A 12 1.98 -2.25 10.22
N PHE A 13 2.14 -3.24 11.10
CA PHE A 13 2.34 -4.64 10.70
C PHE A 13 1.19 -5.14 9.83
N ILE A 14 -0.05 -4.95 10.28
CA ILE A 14 -1.24 -5.38 9.55
C ILE A 14 -1.36 -4.60 8.25
N GLY A 15 -1.18 -3.27 8.27
CA GLY A 15 -1.25 -2.46 7.05
C GLY A 15 -0.25 -2.89 5.99
N SER A 16 1.01 -3.14 6.37
CA SER A 16 2.04 -3.63 5.45
C SER A 16 1.74 -5.04 4.93
N ALA A 17 1.27 -5.96 5.78
CA ALA A 17 0.85 -7.28 5.33
C ALA A 17 -0.29 -7.19 4.31
N LEU A 18 -1.29 -6.35 4.56
CA LEU A 18 -2.40 -6.12 3.64
C LEU A 18 -1.94 -5.55 2.30
N LEU A 19 -0.99 -4.60 2.27
CA LEU A 19 -0.43 -4.08 1.01
C LEU A 19 0.13 -5.17 0.11
N PHE A 20 0.77 -6.19 0.69
CA PHE A 20 1.34 -7.29 -0.08
C PHE A 20 0.33 -8.41 -0.36
N LEU A 21 -0.73 -8.56 0.43
CA LEU A 21 -1.82 -9.50 0.17
C LEU A 21 -2.74 -9.06 -0.98
N ILE A 22 -3.07 -7.76 -1.06
CA ILE A 22 -4.02 -7.24 -2.05
C ILE A 22 -3.50 -7.31 -3.48
N GLN A 23 -2.20 -7.14 -3.68
CA GLN A 23 -1.56 -7.15 -4.99
C GLN A 23 -1.82 -8.45 -5.80
N PRO A 24 -1.44 -9.64 -5.30
CA PRO A 24 -1.71 -10.90 -6.00
C PRO A 24 -3.20 -11.29 -5.99
N MET A 25 -3.97 -10.88 -4.98
CA MET A 25 -5.43 -11.08 -4.96
C MET A 25 -6.13 -10.31 -6.07
N ALA A 26 -5.79 -9.04 -6.24
CA ALA A 26 -6.34 -8.20 -7.29
C ALA A 26 -5.95 -8.72 -8.68
N ALA A 27 -4.71 -9.19 -8.86
CA ALA A 27 -4.29 -9.84 -10.10
C ALA A 27 -5.19 -11.05 -10.42
N LYS A 28 -5.50 -11.89 -9.43
CA LYS A 28 -6.43 -13.01 -9.60
C LYS A 28 -7.87 -12.58 -9.89
N LEU A 29 -8.36 -11.50 -9.28
CA LEU A 29 -9.69 -10.96 -9.57
C LEU A 29 -9.84 -10.55 -11.04
N LEU A 30 -8.75 -10.13 -11.69
CA LEU A 30 -8.75 -9.75 -13.09
C LEU A 30 -8.68 -10.95 -14.06
N LEU A 31 -8.15 -12.10 -13.64
CA LEU A 31 -7.91 -13.25 -14.52
C LEU A 31 -9.15 -13.71 -15.32
N PRO A 32 -10.37 -13.83 -14.75
CA PRO A 32 -11.53 -14.30 -15.51
C PRO A 32 -11.92 -13.38 -16.67
N THR A 33 -11.60 -12.08 -16.55
CA THR A 33 -11.99 -11.06 -17.52
C THR A 33 -10.85 -10.73 -18.48
N PHE A 34 -9.65 -10.48 -17.93
CA PHE A 34 -8.51 -9.96 -18.68
C PHE A 34 -7.52 -11.06 -19.08
N GLY A 35 -7.65 -12.27 -18.52
CA GLY A 35 -6.70 -13.36 -18.69
C GLY A 35 -5.37 -13.09 -17.99
N GLY A 36 -4.42 -14.01 -18.19
CA GLY A 36 -3.08 -13.96 -17.62
C GLY A 36 -2.00 -13.48 -18.59
N SER A 37 -2.28 -12.47 -19.42
CA SER A 37 -1.25 -11.99 -20.34
C SER A 37 -0.17 -11.15 -19.61
N PRO A 38 1.08 -11.10 -20.11
CA PRO A 38 2.13 -10.25 -19.55
C PRO A 38 1.76 -8.77 -19.51
N ALA A 39 0.96 -8.31 -20.49
CA ALA A 39 0.48 -6.94 -20.55
C ALA A 39 -0.45 -6.60 -19.36
N VAL A 40 -1.37 -7.51 -19.01
CA VAL A 40 -2.27 -7.34 -17.85
C VAL A 40 -1.47 -7.29 -16.56
N TRP A 41 -0.49 -8.18 -16.41
CA TRP A 41 0.39 -8.20 -15.25
C TRP A 41 1.21 -6.92 -15.11
N THR A 42 1.84 -6.46 -16.18
CA THR A 42 2.66 -5.24 -16.19
C THR A 42 1.82 -4.01 -15.90
N SER A 43 0.60 -3.92 -16.43
CA SER A 43 -0.37 -2.88 -16.06
C SER A 43 -0.72 -2.89 -14.58
N ALA A 44 -0.92 -4.07 -14.00
CA ALA A 44 -1.18 -4.20 -12.58
C ALA A 44 0.03 -3.73 -11.75
N MET A 45 1.25 -4.16 -12.08
CA MET A 45 2.48 -3.66 -11.44
C MET A 45 2.54 -2.13 -11.45
N LEU A 46 2.37 -1.54 -12.64
CA LEU A 46 2.43 -0.10 -12.83
C LEU A 46 1.40 0.61 -11.95
N PHE A 47 0.17 0.10 -11.91
CA PHE A 47 -0.89 0.62 -11.05
C PHE A 47 -0.47 0.65 -9.57
N PHE A 48 0.02 -0.48 -9.04
CA PHE A 48 0.39 -0.55 -7.62
C PHE A 48 1.59 0.32 -7.27
N GLN A 49 2.55 0.48 -8.18
CA GLN A 49 3.68 1.41 -8.01
C GLN A 49 3.20 2.86 -7.98
N VAL A 50 2.35 3.26 -8.93
CA VAL A 50 1.79 4.62 -8.99
C VAL A 50 0.93 4.91 -7.76
N ALA A 51 0.07 3.98 -7.35
CA ALA A 51 -0.79 4.16 -6.18
C ALA A 51 0.00 4.17 -4.86
N LEU A 52 1.08 3.40 -4.76
CA LEU A 52 2.00 3.42 -3.62
C LEU A 52 2.70 4.78 -3.51
N LEU A 53 3.26 5.25 -4.63
CA LEU A 53 3.90 6.57 -4.72
C LEU A 53 2.90 7.68 -4.40
N GLY A 54 1.67 7.59 -4.92
CA GLY A 54 0.59 8.51 -4.61
C GLY A 54 0.26 8.57 -3.12
N GLY A 55 0.17 7.42 -2.44
CA GLY A 55 -0.06 7.37 -0.99
C GLY A 55 1.10 7.97 -0.20
N TYR A 56 2.35 7.77 -0.63
CA TYR A 56 3.52 8.39 -0.02
C TYR A 56 3.55 9.91 -0.24
N ALA A 57 3.22 10.36 -1.44
CA ALA A 57 3.08 11.79 -1.74
C ALA A 57 1.99 12.42 -0.87
N TYR A 58 0.83 11.78 -0.77
CA TYR A 58 -0.23 12.20 0.14
C TYR A 58 0.24 12.27 1.59
N ALA A 59 0.93 11.24 2.11
CA ALA A 59 1.43 11.23 3.47
C ALA A 59 2.44 12.36 3.70
N HIS A 60 3.35 12.59 2.74
CA HIS A 60 4.32 13.66 2.80
C HIS A 60 3.66 15.05 2.83
N TYR A 61 2.81 15.35 1.85
CA TYR A 61 2.17 16.66 1.75
C TYR A 61 1.16 16.90 2.86
N SER A 62 0.37 15.90 3.26
CA SER A 62 -0.58 16.04 4.37
C SER A 62 0.15 16.34 5.68
N ASN A 63 1.25 15.63 5.99
CA ASN A 63 2.07 15.91 7.18
C ASN A 63 2.83 17.24 7.12
N ARG A 64 3.06 17.77 5.92
CA ARG A 64 3.68 19.09 5.72
C ARG A 64 2.68 20.23 5.83
N LEU A 65 1.44 20.03 5.39
CA LEU A 65 0.43 21.09 5.31
C LEU A 65 -0.48 21.13 6.54
N LEU A 66 -0.67 19.99 7.22
CA LEU A 66 -1.57 19.85 8.36
C LEU A 66 -0.78 19.57 9.65
N ASP A 67 -1.30 20.06 10.76
CA ASP A 67 -0.88 19.62 12.09
C ASP A 67 -1.38 18.18 12.36
N PRO A 68 -0.73 17.42 13.27
CA PRO A 68 -1.09 16.04 13.54
C PRO A 68 -2.57 15.81 13.92
N ALA A 69 -3.20 16.77 14.60
CA ALA A 69 -4.59 16.65 15.04
C ALA A 69 -5.58 16.77 13.87
N ARG A 70 -5.28 17.56 12.84
CA ARG A 70 -6.09 17.60 11.60
C ARG A 70 -5.77 16.43 10.68
N GLN A 71 -4.49 16.07 10.56
CA GLN A 71 -4.05 15.00 9.67
C GLN A 71 -4.72 13.66 10.04
N ARG A 72 -4.88 13.35 11.34
CA ARG A 72 -5.61 12.14 11.77
C ARG A 72 -7.04 12.09 11.24
N PHE A 73 -7.79 13.19 11.24
CA PHE A 73 -9.16 13.17 10.76
C PHE A 73 -9.21 12.97 9.24
N VAL A 74 -8.31 13.62 8.50
CA VAL A 74 -8.22 13.45 7.04
C VAL A 74 -7.90 12.00 6.68
N HIS A 75 -6.94 11.39 7.37
CA HIS A 75 -6.54 10.02 7.08
C HIS A 75 -7.58 8.98 7.54
N LEU A 76 -8.20 9.19 8.71
CA LEU A 76 -9.30 8.33 9.17
C LEU A 76 -10.52 8.42 8.25
N PHE A 77 -10.85 9.62 7.75
CA PHE A 77 -11.91 9.79 6.76
C PHE A 77 -11.59 9.05 5.45
N LEU A 78 -10.34 9.10 4.98
CA LEU A 78 -9.88 8.32 3.84
C LEU A 78 -10.04 6.80 4.07
N LEU A 79 -9.70 6.30 5.26
CA LEU A 79 -9.90 4.89 5.62
C LEU A 79 -11.38 4.49 5.64
N VAL A 80 -12.24 5.32 6.23
CA VAL A 80 -13.70 5.09 6.24
C VAL A 80 -14.25 5.08 4.81
N GLY A 81 -13.83 6.02 3.96
CA GLY A 81 -14.22 6.05 2.54
C GLY A 81 -13.74 4.80 1.79
N ALA A 82 -12.54 4.32 2.09
CA ALA A 82 -12.01 3.09 1.50
C ALA A 82 -12.82 1.83 1.84
N VAL A 83 -13.55 1.80 2.97
CA VAL A 83 -14.43 0.67 3.33
C VAL A 83 -15.51 0.44 2.26
N VAL A 84 -15.96 1.48 1.55
CA VAL A 84 -16.97 1.36 0.48
C VAL A 84 -16.48 0.49 -0.69
N THR A 85 -15.17 0.33 -0.86
CA THR A 85 -14.59 -0.55 -1.89
C THR A 85 -14.53 -2.02 -1.48
N LEU A 86 -14.95 -2.38 -0.26
CA LEU A 86 -14.82 -3.73 0.30
C LEU A 86 -16.17 -4.46 0.41
N PRO A 87 -16.25 -5.80 0.17
CA PRO A 87 -15.21 -6.68 -0.36
C PRO A 87 -15.20 -6.65 -1.90
N PHE A 88 -14.35 -5.79 -2.48
CA PHE A 88 -14.04 -5.61 -3.91
C PHE A 88 -15.13 -6.04 -4.91
N ALA A 89 -15.91 -5.07 -5.39
CA ALA A 89 -16.89 -5.32 -6.46
C ALA A 89 -16.23 -5.18 -7.84
N VAL A 90 -15.99 -6.30 -8.53
CA VAL A 90 -15.52 -6.31 -9.93
C VAL A 90 -16.74 -6.13 -10.84
N LYS A 91 -16.91 -4.93 -11.40
CA LYS A 91 -17.92 -4.66 -12.43
C LYS A 91 -17.28 -4.76 -13.81
N VAL A 92 -17.47 -5.90 -14.47
CA VAL A 92 -16.97 -6.10 -15.84
C VAL A 92 -17.94 -5.45 -16.82
N PRO A 93 -17.48 -4.60 -17.76
CA PRO A 93 -18.33 -4.10 -18.84
C PRO A 93 -18.87 -5.25 -19.70
N GLU A 94 -20.18 -5.27 -19.98
CA GLU A 94 -20.82 -6.34 -20.77
C GLU A 94 -20.26 -6.46 -22.20
N ASN A 95 -19.68 -5.38 -22.74
CA ASN A 95 -19.11 -5.32 -24.09
C ASN A 95 -17.60 -5.63 -24.14
N ALA A 96 -17.15 -6.43 -23.18
CA ALA A 96 -15.79 -6.92 -23.01
C ALA A 96 -15.30 -7.76 -24.22
N THR A 97 -14.68 -7.13 -25.22
CA THR A 97 -13.98 -7.87 -26.30
C THR A 97 -12.59 -8.33 -25.87
N THR A 98 -12.10 -9.42 -26.45
CA THR A 98 -10.75 -9.96 -26.20
C THR A 98 -9.67 -8.95 -26.63
N GLY A 99 -8.70 -8.68 -25.74
CA GLY A 99 -7.57 -7.78 -26.01
C GLY A 99 -7.70 -6.43 -25.30
N TYR A 100 -7.75 -6.45 -23.96
CA TYR A 100 -7.92 -5.23 -23.19
C TYR A 100 -6.68 -4.34 -23.21
N PRO A 101 -6.83 -3.03 -23.49
CA PRO A 101 -5.75 -2.09 -23.41
C PRO A 101 -5.14 -2.05 -21.98
N PRO A 102 -3.82 -1.91 -21.85
CA PRO A 102 -3.14 -1.71 -20.57
C PRO A 102 -3.80 -0.67 -19.66
N LEU A 103 -4.35 0.39 -20.26
CA LEU A 103 -5.07 1.45 -19.56
C LEU A 103 -6.37 0.98 -18.90
N LEU A 104 -7.10 0.04 -19.51
CA LEU A 104 -8.35 -0.44 -18.92
C LEU A 104 -8.09 -1.29 -17.67
N VAL A 105 -7.04 -2.12 -17.69
CA VAL A 105 -6.59 -2.87 -16.49
C VAL A 105 -6.27 -1.90 -15.35
N PHE A 106 -5.53 -0.82 -15.66
CA PHE A 106 -5.20 0.22 -14.69
C PHE A 106 -6.46 0.87 -14.10
N LEU A 107 -7.42 1.28 -14.95
CA LEU A 107 -8.67 1.91 -14.50
C LEU A 107 -9.55 0.94 -13.70
N MET A 108 -9.56 -0.34 -14.07
CA MET A 108 -10.27 -1.38 -13.33
C MET A 108 -9.69 -1.53 -11.92
N LEU A 109 -8.36 -1.58 -11.78
CA LEU A 109 -7.72 -1.62 -10.47
C LEU A 109 -7.96 -0.33 -9.67
N ALA A 110 -7.91 0.84 -10.32
CA ALA A 110 -8.16 2.12 -9.68
C ALA A 110 -9.55 2.20 -9.05
N THR A 111 -10.57 1.68 -9.75
CA THR A 111 -11.96 1.70 -9.29
C THR A 111 -12.30 0.58 -8.31
N THR A 112 -11.62 -0.57 -8.39
CA THR A 112 -11.91 -1.74 -7.54
C THR A 112 -11.13 -1.72 -6.23
N VAL A 113 -9.80 -1.57 -6.30
CA VAL A 113 -8.89 -1.70 -5.16
C VAL A 113 -8.15 -0.40 -4.85
N GLY A 114 -8.23 0.61 -5.72
CA GLY A 114 -7.36 1.78 -5.65
C GLY A 114 -7.52 2.63 -4.41
N LEU A 115 -8.74 2.90 -3.97
CA LEU A 115 -8.96 3.72 -2.78
C LEU A 115 -8.44 3.02 -1.51
N SER A 116 -8.70 1.73 -1.35
CA SER A 116 -8.20 0.95 -0.20
C SER A 116 -6.69 0.75 -0.26
N TYR A 117 -6.11 0.42 -1.42
CA TYR A 117 -4.66 0.32 -1.58
C TYR A 117 -3.97 1.65 -1.27
N PHE A 118 -4.47 2.77 -1.81
CA PHE A 118 -3.96 4.12 -1.55
C PHE A 118 -4.03 4.50 -0.07
N ALA A 119 -5.14 4.18 0.60
CA ALA A 119 -5.30 4.47 2.03
C ALA A 119 -4.29 3.69 2.88
N ILE A 120 -4.09 2.40 2.60
CA ILE A 120 -3.12 1.58 3.34
C ILE A 120 -1.69 1.99 3.02
N SER A 121 -1.38 2.35 1.77
CA SER A 121 -0.03 2.72 1.34
C SER A 121 0.46 3.99 2.04
N ALA A 122 -0.43 4.94 2.29
CA ALA A 122 -0.19 6.12 3.11
C ALA A 122 -0.06 5.81 4.62
N GLY A 123 -0.51 4.64 5.09
CA GLY A 123 -0.64 4.31 6.50
C GLY A 123 0.69 4.25 7.26
N SER A 124 1.70 3.54 6.72
CA SER A 124 3.02 3.42 7.35
C SER A 124 3.72 4.76 7.61
N PRO A 125 3.93 5.64 6.61
CA PRO A 125 4.55 6.94 6.85
C PRO A 125 3.69 7.84 7.76
N THR A 126 2.35 7.74 7.68
CA THR A 126 1.44 8.49 8.55
C THR A 126 1.57 8.06 10.01
N LEU A 127 1.55 6.76 10.29
CA LEU A 127 1.69 6.22 11.64
C LEU A 127 3.07 6.48 12.24
N GLN A 128 4.15 6.42 11.45
CA GLN A 128 5.49 6.81 11.93
C GLN A 128 5.52 8.28 12.35
N ARG A 129 4.89 9.16 11.56
CA ARG A 129 4.80 10.59 11.91
C ARG A 129 3.95 10.81 13.16
N TRP A 130 2.81 10.14 13.29
CA TRP A 130 1.97 10.22 14.49
C TRP A 130 2.73 9.71 15.72
N PHE A 131 3.44 8.59 15.61
CA PHE A 131 4.19 8.01 16.72
C PHE A 131 5.25 8.98 17.26
N ALA A 132 5.93 9.70 16.37
CA ALA A 132 6.93 10.70 16.73
C ALA A 132 6.37 11.86 17.58
N THR A 133 5.06 12.06 17.58
CA THR A 133 4.39 13.09 18.41
C THR A 133 3.91 12.56 19.76
N THR A 134 4.04 11.26 20.01
CA THR A 134 3.59 10.64 21.26
C THR A 134 4.56 10.92 22.42
N ALA A 135 4.18 10.57 23.64
CA ALA A 135 5.05 10.64 24.81
C ALA A 135 5.96 9.42 24.99
N ASP A 136 5.95 8.47 24.05
CA ASP A 136 6.76 7.27 24.18
C ASP A 136 8.27 7.62 24.09
N PRO A 137 9.15 7.04 24.93
CA PRO A 137 10.59 7.30 24.85
C PRO A 137 11.21 7.01 23.47
N ALA A 138 10.67 6.05 22.73
CA ALA A 138 11.09 5.70 21.37
C ALA A 138 10.50 6.63 20.30
N ALA A 139 9.65 7.60 20.65
CA ALA A 139 9.08 8.56 19.69
C ALA A 139 10.16 9.44 19.04
N LYS A 140 11.31 9.64 19.71
CA LYS A 140 12.45 10.38 19.17
C LYS A 140 13.08 9.71 17.94
N ASP A 141 12.97 8.38 17.86
CA ASP A 141 13.47 7.59 16.73
C ASP A 141 12.47 6.45 16.41
N PRO A 142 11.44 6.73 15.60
CA PRO A 142 10.41 5.75 15.25
C PRO A 142 10.89 4.70 14.24
N TYR A 143 12.18 4.63 13.90
CA TYR A 143 12.70 3.75 12.84
C TYR A 143 12.37 2.26 13.06
N PHE A 144 12.20 1.81 14.30
CA PHE A 144 11.76 0.43 14.58
C PHE A 144 10.38 0.10 13.94
N LEU A 145 9.50 1.08 13.77
CA LEU A 145 8.23 0.90 13.07
C LEU A 145 8.43 0.62 11.58
N TYR A 146 9.47 1.18 10.95
CA TYR A 146 9.86 0.80 9.59
C TYR A 146 10.31 -0.65 9.53
N ALA A 147 11.10 -1.13 10.49
CA ALA A 147 11.46 -2.55 10.57
C ALA A 147 10.21 -3.45 10.70
N ILE A 148 9.25 -3.08 11.55
CA ILE A 148 7.98 -3.82 11.72
C ILE A 148 7.16 -3.83 10.43
N SER A 149 7.14 -2.71 9.70
CA SER A 149 6.46 -2.63 8.39
C SER A 149 7.05 -3.63 7.39
N ASN A 150 8.38 -3.76 7.33
CA ASN A 150 9.04 -4.73 6.45
C ASN A 150 8.74 -6.18 6.85
N VAL A 151 8.72 -6.50 8.15
CA VAL A 151 8.30 -7.83 8.61
C VAL A 151 6.86 -8.12 8.20
N GLY A 152 5.95 -7.15 8.35
CA GLY A 152 4.56 -7.26 7.88
C GLY A 152 4.47 -7.52 6.38
N SER A 153 5.23 -6.75 5.58
CA SER A 153 5.34 -6.93 4.13
C SER A 153 5.81 -8.32 3.74
N MET A 154 6.87 -8.83 4.38
CA MET A 154 7.39 -10.18 4.14
C MET A 154 6.35 -11.25 4.49
N VAL A 155 5.67 -11.09 5.64
CA VAL A 155 4.60 -12.00 6.04
C VAL A 155 3.47 -11.99 5.01
N GLY A 156 3.01 -10.82 4.55
CA GLY A 156 1.98 -10.73 3.51
C GLY A 156 2.41 -11.35 2.18
N LEU A 157 3.63 -11.05 1.74
CA LEU A 157 4.21 -11.53 0.49
C LEU A 157 4.31 -13.06 0.45
N PHE A 158 4.82 -13.69 1.52
CA PHE A 158 4.95 -15.15 1.59
C PHE A 158 3.65 -15.85 1.97
N ALA A 159 2.83 -15.26 2.85
CA ALA A 159 1.56 -15.88 3.24
C ALA A 159 0.64 -16.09 2.03
N TYR A 160 0.69 -15.20 1.03
CA TYR A 160 -0.20 -15.31 -0.11
C TYR A 160 -0.04 -16.63 -0.91
N PRO A 161 1.09 -16.92 -1.58
CA PRO A 161 1.25 -18.14 -2.37
C PRO A 161 1.35 -19.43 -1.53
N PHE A 162 1.84 -19.33 -0.29
CA PHE A 162 2.10 -20.52 0.53
C PHE A 162 0.93 -20.94 1.42
N TYR A 163 0.05 -20.00 1.80
CA TYR A 163 -1.05 -20.28 2.72
C TYR A 163 -2.40 -19.79 2.18
N ILE A 164 -2.53 -18.50 1.88
CA ILE A 164 -3.83 -17.88 1.56
C ILE A 164 -4.41 -18.46 0.27
N GLU A 165 -3.61 -18.52 -0.79
CA GLU A 165 -4.03 -19.05 -2.08
C GLU A 165 -4.46 -20.52 -2.00
N ARG A 166 -3.80 -21.31 -1.16
CA ARG A 166 -4.02 -22.76 -1.08
C ARG A 166 -5.26 -23.13 -0.26
N HIS A 167 -5.62 -22.31 0.72
CA HIS A 167 -6.66 -22.64 1.69
C HIS A 167 -7.96 -21.85 1.52
N PHE A 168 -7.94 -20.72 0.81
CA PHE A 168 -9.09 -19.83 0.70
C PHE A 168 -9.50 -19.56 -0.75
N LYS A 169 -10.82 -19.56 -1.01
CA LYS A 169 -11.40 -19.10 -2.28
C LYS A 169 -11.30 -17.57 -2.39
N LEU A 170 -11.33 -17.01 -3.60
CA LEU A 170 -11.20 -15.55 -3.80
C LEU A 170 -12.18 -14.71 -2.98
N GLY A 171 -13.44 -15.14 -2.84
CA GLY A 171 -14.41 -14.44 -1.99
C GLY A 171 -14.04 -14.46 -0.50
N GLU A 172 -13.47 -15.57 -0.01
CA GLU A 172 -12.98 -15.69 1.37
C GLU A 172 -11.73 -14.85 1.59
N GLN A 173 -10.82 -14.80 0.61
CA GLN A 173 -9.65 -13.92 0.62
C GLN A 173 -10.07 -12.44 0.70
N ALA A 174 -11.06 -12.02 -0.09
CA ALA A 174 -11.60 -10.66 -0.06
C ALA A 174 -12.25 -10.31 1.29
N ASN A 175 -12.94 -11.27 1.92
CA ASN A 175 -13.51 -11.10 3.26
C ASN A 175 -12.42 -11.07 4.36
N LEU A 176 -11.39 -11.90 4.26
CA LEU A 176 -10.23 -11.88 5.14
C LEU A 176 -9.50 -10.55 5.05
N PHE A 177 -9.31 -10.04 3.82
CA PHE A 177 -8.75 -8.73 3.57
C PHE A 177 -9.60 -7.63 4.21
N ARG A 178 -10.93 -7.68 4.01
CA ARG A 178 -11.86 -6.74 4.64
C ARG A 178 -11.76 -6.75 6.16
N LEU A 179 -11.70 -7.93 6.78
CA LEU A 179 -11.53 -8.07 8.22
C LEU A 179 -10.20 -7.44 8.67
N GLY A 180 -9.10 -7.78 8.00
CA GLY A 180 -7.78 -7.20 8.29
C GLY A 180 -7.78 -5.67 8.14
N PHE A 181 -8.44 -5.15 7.11
CA PHE A 181 -8.60 -3.71 6.89
C PHE A 181 -9.33 -3.04 8.06
N ILE A 182 -10.44 -3.64 8.51
CA ILE A 182 -11.20 -3.11 9.65
C ILE A 182 -10.36 -3.16 10.93
N VAL A 183 -9.65 -4.26 11.19
CA VAL A 183 -8.75 -4.38 12.36
C VAL A 183 -7.64 -3.33 12.31
N MET A 184 -7.00 -3.14 11.16
CA MET A 184 -6.00 -2.10 10.94
C MET A 184 -6.61 -0.71 11.20
N MET A 185 -7.77 -0.41 10.62
CA MET A 185 -8.45 0.87 10.78
C MET A 185 -8.78 1.16 12.24
N VAL A 186 -9.30 0.17 12.99
CA VAL A 186 -9.56 0.30 14.43
C VAL A 186 -8.26 0.53 15.20
N ALA A 187 -7.19 -0.20 14.89
CA ALA A 187 -5.88 0.03 15.51
C ALA A 187 -5.36 1.45 15.22
N MET A 188 -5.59 1.99 14.01
CA MET A 188 -5.23 3.36 13.66
C MET A 188 -6.09 4.41 14.37
N ILE A 189 -7.38 4.16 14.58
CA ILE A 189 -8.26 5.01 15.39
C ILE A 189 -7.72 5.07 16.82
N ILE A 190 -7.40 3.93 17.43
CA ILE A 190 -6.81 3.86 18.78
C ILE A 190 -5.44 4.57 18.82
N ALA A 191 -4.59 4.34 17.80
CA ALA A 191 -3.29 5.00 17.68
C ALA A 191 -3.41 6.54 17.69
N SER A 192 -4.45 7.07 17.04
CA SER A 192 -4.69 8.51 16.90
C SER A 192 -5.02 9.23 18.22
N VAL A 193 -5.42 8.48 19.25
CA VAL A 193 -5.69 9.02 20.61
C VAL A 193 -4.40 9.39 21.32
N PHE A 194 -3.29 8.72 21.00
CA PHE A 194 -1.98 8.98 21.61
C PHE A 194 -1.23 10.17 21.00
N ILE A 195 -1.74 10.74 19.90
CA ILE A 195 -1.16 11.92 19.25
C ILE A 195 -1.24 13.09 20.23
N LYS A 196 -0.11 13.74 20.50
CA LYS A 196 -0.08 15.00 21.23
C LYS A 196 0.05 16.15 20.24
N SER A 197 -0.73 17.21 20.46
CA SER A 197 -0.50 18.48 19.78
C SER A 197 0.82 19.05 20.25
N GLN A 198 1.83 18.96 19.39
CA GLN A 198 3.08 19.70 19.58
C GLN A 198 3.10 20.90 18.65
N PRO A 199 3.65 22.05 19.08
CA PRO A 199 3.96 23.15 18.19
C PRO A 199 4.80 22.61 17.03
N ARG A 200 4.47 23.03 15.81
CA ARG A 200 5.27 22.68 14.63
C ARG A 200 6.67 23.25 14.85
N GLU A 201 7.66 22.39 15.13
CA GLU A 201 9.06 22.82 15.10
C GLU A 201 9.32 23.45 13.74
N GLU A 202 9.87 24.67 13.75
CA GLU A 202 10.32 25.33 12.54
C GLU A 202 11.38 24.45 11.89
N THR A 203 10.97 23.72 10.85
CA THR A 203 11.89 22.96 10.01
C THR A 203 12.95 23.92 9.50
N GLN A 204 14.20 23.69 9.90
CA GLN A 204 15.34 24.42 9.37
C GLN A 204 15.27 24.42 7.83
N PRO A 205 15.68 25.51 7.17
CA PRO A 205 15.66 25.57 5.70
C PRO A 205 16.47 24.41 5.14
N LEU A 206 15.78 23.44 4.55
CA LEU A 206 16.44 22.33 3.88
C LEU A 206 17.27 22.90 2.74
N GLU A 207 18.54 22.48 2.68
CA GLU A 207 19.44 22.85 1.60
C GLU A 207 18.78 22.51 0.25
N LYS A 208 18.78 23.47 -0.69
CA LYS A 208 18.15 23.28 -2.00
C LYS A 208 18.89 22.15 -2.72
N LEU A 209 18.20 21.04 -2.97
CA LEU A 209 18.76 19.92 -3.70
C LEU A 209 19.12 20.34 -5.13
N ASP A 210 20.36 20.06 -5.53
CA ASP A 210 20.82 20.22 -6.91
C ASP A 210 20.00 19.32 -7.85
N ARG A 211 19.52 19.90 -8.96
CA ARG A 211 18.76 19.18 -10.00
C ARG A 211 19.56 18.03 -10.59
N LYS A 212 20.89 18.13 -10.71
CA LYS A 212 21.73 17.03 -11.21
C LYS A 212 21.71 15.86 -10.24
N ARG A 213 21.77 16.13 -8.93
CA ARG A 213 21.67 15.10 -7.88
C ARG A 213 20.31 14.40 -7.92
N LEU A 214 19.23 15.17 -8.08
CA LEU A 214 17.87 14.63 -8.21
C LEU A 214 17.73 13.72 -9.44
N LEU A 215 18.17 14.20 -10.62
CA LEU A 215 18.16 13.40 -11.85
C LEU A 215 19.00 12.13 -11.71
N ARG A 216 20.18 12.22 -11.09
CA ARG A 216 21.02 11.05 -10.83
C ARG A 216 20.32 10.03 -9.95
N TRP A 217 19.60 10.45 -8.90
CA TRP A 217 18.83 9.53 -8.06
C TRP A 217 17.70 8.86 -8.83
N ILE A 218 16.98 9.60 -9.67
CA ILE A 218 15.92 9.04 -10.52
C ILE A 218 16.49 8.00 -11.49
N LEU A 219 17.61 8.31 -12.15
CA LEU A 219 18.25 7.40 -13.10
C LEU A 219 18.78 6.13 -12.42
N ILE A 220 19.39 6.27 -11.23
CA ILE A 220 19.86 5.11 -10.46
C ILE A 220 18.67 4.25 -9.99
N ALA A 221 17.55 4.85 -9.59
CA ALA A 221 16.34 4.12 -9.21
C ALA A 221 15.59 3.49 -10.40
N ALA A 222 15.76 4.04 -11.60
CA ALA A 222 15.20 3.49 -12.84
C ALA A 222 15.80 2.12 -13.17
N ALA A 223 17.11 1.93 -12.94
CA ALA A 223 17.79 0.67 -13.25
C ALA A 223 17.17 -0.58 -12.55
N PRO A 224 17.03 -0.63 -11.20
CA PRO A 224 16.41 -1.79 -10.54
C PRO A 224 14.91 -1.92 -10.86
N SER A 225 14.21 -0.79 -11.06
CA SER A 225 12.79 -0.80 -11.45
C SER A 225 12.58 -1.41 -12.85
N SER A 226 13.43 -1.03 -13.82
CA SER A 226 13.42 -1.57 -15.18
C SER A 226 13.83 -3.05 -15.20
N LEU A 227 14.80 -3.44 -14.38
CA LEU A 227 15.18 -4.85 -14.23
C LEU A 227 14.03 -5.69 -13.68
N LEU A 228 13.37 -5.24 -12.62
CA LEU A 228 12.19 -5.91 -12.06
C LEU A 228 11.11 -6.07 -13.12
N LEU A 229 10.70 -4.98 -13.79
CA LEU A 229 9.66 -5.04 -14.82
C LEU A 229 10.07 -5.92 -16.01
N GLY A 230 11.33 -5.85 -16.44
CA GLY A 230 11.87 -6.64 -17.55
C GLY A 230 11.88 -8.13 -17.25
N VAL A 231 12.45 -8.53 -16.11
CA VAL A 231 12.50 -9.94 -15.66
C VAL A 231 11.10 -10.48 -15.47
N THR A 232 10.23 -9.75 -14.79
CA THR A 232 8.84 -10.15 -14.56
C THR A 232 8.07 -10.31 -15.87
N ASN A 233 8.29 -9.43 -16.85
CA ASN A 233 7.69 -9.56 -18.18
C ASN A 233 8.20 -10.82 -18.90
N THR A 234 9.52 -11.05 -18.92
CA THR A 234 10.11 -12.26 -19.53
C THR A 234 9.59 -13.53 -18.88
N ILE A 235 9.50 -13.58 -17.54
CA ILE A 235 8.94 -14.73 -16.81
C ILE A 235 7.47 -14.91 -17.18
N SER A 236 6.66 -13.85 -17.14
CA SER A 236 5.21 -13.91 -17.42
C SER A 236 4.89 -14.26 -18.88
N SER A 237 5.81 -13.98 -19.83
CA SER A 237 5.67 -14.39 -21.23
C SER A 237 5.89 -15.89 -21.43
N ASN A 238 6.72 -16.52 -20.59
CA ASN A 238 7.11 -17.92 -20.74
C ASN A 238 6.43 -18.85 -19.72
N ILE A 239 5.89 -18.29 -18.64
CA ILE A 239 5.27 -19.01 -17.52
C ILE A 239 3.90 -18.37 -17.24
N ALA A 240 2.87 -19.19 -17.09
CA ALA A 240 1.53 -18.71 -16.75
C ALA A 240 1.57 -17.88 -15.45
N PRO A 241 0.82 -16.77 -15.35
CA PRO A 241 0.84 -15.95 -14.15
C PRO A 241 0.38 -16.72 -12.92
N ILE A 242 1.34 -17.00 -12.04
CA ILE A 242 1.10 -17.57 -10.72
C ILE A 242 1.51 -16.55 -9.67
N PRO A 243 0.88 -16.53 -8.49
CA PRO A 243 1.22 -15.56 -7.45
C PRO A 243 2.68 -15.59 -7.01
N LEU A 244 3.40 -16.69 -7.20
CA LEU A 244 4.85 -16.76 -6.97
C LEU A 244 5.66 -15.78 -7.82
N ILE A 245 5.14 -15.31 -8.97
CA ILE A 245 5.80 -14.29 -9.80
C ILE A 245 5.78 -12.90 -9.12
N TRP A 246 4.92 -12.70 -8.09
CA TRP A 246 4.93 -11.49 -7.26
C TRP A 246 6.06 -11.45 -6.22
N VAL A 247 6.71 -12.59 -5.97
CA VAL A 247 7.83 -12.74 -5.02
C VAL A 247 9.15 -12.56 -5.76
#